data_AF-A0A4S0QD53-F1
#
_entry.id   AF-A0A4S0QD53-F1
#
_cell.length_a   1.000
_cell.length_b   1.000
_cell.length_c   1.000
_cell.angle_alpha   90.00
_cell.angle_beta   90.00
_cell.angle_gamma   90.00
#
_symmetry.space_group_name_H-M   'P 1'
#
loop_
_entity.id
_entity.type
_entity.pdbx_description
1 polymer ?
#
loop_
_entity_poly.entity_id
_entity_poly.type
_entity_poly.pdbx_seq_one_letter_code
_entity_poly.pdbx_strand_id
1 'polypeptide(L)' 'AAPGYTATDLNGHKGHRTVQQAAEIVVRLATLDAGGPTGGYFDENGPLPW' A
#
# COMPACT_ATOMS: atom_id res chain seq x y z
N ALA A 1 2.79 -1.59 -5.04
CA ALA A 1 2.17 -1.36 -3.72
C ALA A 1 0.73 -1.87 -3.74
N ALA A 2 0.29 -2.52 -2.67
CA ALA A 2 -1.05 -3.05 -2.48
C ALA A 2 -1.68 -2.39 -1.24
N PRO A 3 -2.43 -1.29 -1.38
CA PRO A 3 -2.99 -0.53 -0.25
C PRO A 3 -4.16 -1.23 0.46
N GLY A 4 -4.64 -2.36 -0.09
CA GLY A 4 -5.81 -3.08 0.40
C GLY A 4 -7.14 -2.37 0.12
N TYR A 5 -8.25 -2.96 0.57
CA TYR A 5 -9.59 -2.45 0.32
C TYR A 5 -9.91 -1.24 1.21
N THR A 6 -9.76 -0.05 0.63
CA THR A 6 -9.70 1.24 1.35
C THR A 6 -11.01 2.01 1.23
N ALA A 7 -11.48 2.65 2.31
CA ALA A 7 -12.71 3.45 2.35
C ALA A 7 -12.57 4.83 1.66
N THR A 8 -12.41 4.82 0.35
CA THR A 8 -12.40 6.01 -0.52
C THR A 8 -13.70 6.17 -1.30
N ASP A 9 -13.87 7.30 -1.98
CA ASP A 9 -14.98 7.55 -2.90
C ASP A 9 -15.09 6.46 -3.98
N LEU A 10 -13.96 5.99 -4.51
CA LEU A 10 -13.90 4.88 -5.49
C LEU A 10 -14.58 3.61 -4.97
N ASN A 11 -14.45 3.33 -3.68
CA ASN A 11 -15.06 2.17 -3.04
C ASN A 11 -16.37 2.53 -2.31
N GLY A 12 -16.93 3.72 -2.57
CA GLY A 12 -18.13 4.23 -1.91
C GLY A 12 -18.03 4.23 -0.38
N HIS A 13 -16.82 4.47 0.15
CA HIS A 13 -16.46 4.38 1.56
C HIS A 13 -16.75 3.01 2.23
N LYS A 14 -16.79 1.91 1.46
CA LYS A 14 -17.09 0.55 1.97
C LYS A 14 -15.85 -0.29 2.29
N GLY A 15 -14.65 0.27 2.11
CA GLY A 15 -13.41 -0.42 2.46
C GLY A 15 -13.29 -0.67 3.97
N HIS A 16 -12.68 -1.79 4.36
CA HIS A 16 -12.43 -2.07 5.78
C HIS A 16 -11.20 -1.33 6.31
N ARG A 17 -10.38 -0.72 5.45
CA ARG A 17 -9.22 0.10 5.83
C ARG A 17 -9.54 1.59 5.74
N THR A 18 -8.94 2.37 6.64
CA THR A 18 -8.90 3.83 6.52
C THR A 18 -7.87 4.26 5.46
N VAL A 19 -7.99 5.51 4.98
CA VAL A 19 -7.02 6.10 4.05
C VAL A 19 -5.62 6.14 4.67
N GLN A 20 -5.51 6.42 5.96
CA GLN A 20 -4.25 6.46 6.70
C GLN A 20 -3.57 5.09 6.71
N GLN A 21 -4.32 4.02 6.99
CA GLN A 21 -3.78 2.64 6.95
C GLN A 21 -3.34 2.25 5.53
N ALA A 22 -4.12 2.62 4.52
CA ALA A 22 -3.80 2.31 3.14
C ALA A 22 -2.56 3.06 2.61
N ALA A 23 -2.36 4.31 3.08
CA ALA A 23 -1.23 5.14 2.67
C ALA A 23 0.12 4.63 3.19
N GLU A 24 0.13 3.87 4.29
CA GLU A 24 1.37 3.42 4.94
C GLU A 24 2.34 2.73 3.99
N ILE A 25 1.88 1.71 3.25
CA ILE A 25 2.73 0.99 2.30
C ILE A 25 3.21 1.86 1.14
N VAL A 26 2.36 2.78 0.68
CA VAL A 26 2.69 3.70 -0.41
C VAL A 26 3.79 4.66 0.03
N VAL A 27 3.63 5.28 1.21
CA VAL A 27 4.62 6.18 1.79
C VAL A 27 5.91 5.44 2.08
N ARG A 28 5.85 4.27 2.73
CA ARG A 28 7.03 3.44 3.05
C ARG A 28 7.88 3.16 1.81
N LEU A 29 7.25 2.78 0.70
CA LEU A 29 7.96 2.51 -0.56
C LEU A 29 8.47 3.78 -1.24
N ALA A 30 7.73 4.88 -1.15
CA ALA A 30 8.12 6.16 -1.75
C ALA A 30 9.30 6.83 -1.01
N THR A 31 9.53 6.48 0.26
CA THR A 31 10.57 7.06 1.11
C THR A 31 11.74 6.12 1.39
N LEU A 32 11.90 5.05 0.59
CA LEU A 32 13.05 4.15 0.71
C LEU A 32 14.36 4.88 0.38
N ASP A 33 15.45 4.42 0.99
CA ASP A 33 16.79 4.82 0.55
C ASP A 33 17.14 4.16 -0.80
N ALA A 34 18.29 4.53 -1.36
CA ALA A 34 18.76 4.00 -2.64
C ALA A 34 19.01 2.48 -2.64
N GLY A 35 19.09 1.84 -1.47
CA GLY A 35 19.26 0.39 -1.32
C GLY A 35 17.95 -0.37 -1.19
N GLY A 36 16.80 0.32 -1.17
CA GLY A 36 15.48 -0.28 -1.04
C GLY A 36 15.10 -1.19 -2.22
N PRO A 37 14.08 -2.06 -2.04
CA PRO A 37 13.63 -2.96 -3.10
C PRO A 37 13.17 -2.18 -4.34
N THR A 38 13.62 -2.63 -5.51
CA THR A 38 13.16 -2.14 -6.81
C THR A 38 12.48 -3.27 -7.58
N GLY A 39 11.33 -2.98 -8.19
CA GLY A 39 10.54 -4.00 -8.87
C GLY A 39 9.89 -4.95 -7.88
N GLY A 40 8.60 -5.20 -8.05
CA GLY A 40 7.85 -6.13 -7.21
C GLY A 40 6.51 -5.59 -6.74
N TYR A 41 5.77 -6.47 -6.07
CA TYR A 41 4.46 -6.22 -5.52
C TYR A 41 4.51 -6.43 -4.01
N PHE A 42 3.98 -5.48 -3.24
CA PHE A 42 4.16 -5.42 -1.79
C PHE A 42 2.93 -4.86 -1.11
N ASP A 43 2.54 -5.43 0.02
CA ASP A 43 1.62 -4.85 1.01
C ASP A 43 2.37 -4.50 2.32
N GLU A 44 1.65 -4.15 3.38
CA GLU A 44 2.24 -3.92 4.70
C GLU A 44 3.01 -5.13 5.27
N ASN A 45 2.56 -6.36 4.94
CA ASN A 45 3.08 -7.63 5.44
C ASN A 45 4.31 -8.11 4.67
N GLY A 46 4.57 -7.56 3.48
CA GLY A 46 5.79 -7.79 2.72
C GLY A 46 5.55 -8.05 1.23
N PRO A 47 6.47 -8.76 0.56
CA PRO A 47 6.35 -9.07 -0.87
C PRO A 47 5.22 -10.06 -1.15
N LEU A 48 4.56 -9.83 -2.28
CA LEU A 48 3.49 -10.66 -2.83
C LEU A 48 3.94 -11.20 -4.21
N PRO A 49 3.43 -12.36 -4.64
CA PRO A 49 3.66 -12.84 -6.00
C PRO A 49 3.06 -11.87 -7.03
N TRP A 50 3.73 -11.75 -8.18
CA TRP A 50 3.29 -10.99 -9.36
C TRP A 50 2.80 -11.94 -10.45
#